data_AF-A0A9E5RL18-F1
#
_entry.id   AF-A0A9E5RL18-F1
#
_cell.length_a   1.000
_cell.length_b   1.000
_cell.length_c   1.000
_cell.angle_alpha   90.00
_cell.angle_beta   90.00
_cell.angle_gamma   90.00
#
_symmetry.space_group_name_H-M   'P 1'
#
loop_
_entity.id
_entity.type
_entity.pdbx_description
1 polymer ?
#
loop_
_entity_poly.entity_id
_entity_poly.type
_entity_poly.pdbx_seq_one_letter_code
_entity_poly.pdbx_strand_id
1 'polypeptide(L)'
;MDVSLLNPEAVTLLSQVTGRDLNRQDLSPMLLFLAALMTVMLGVIVIDRRIDAAEQHRLQVLLESFVTSDHRLYALTQEMIKGIERQQVYLNPQQVLMLATPLSESERLLLIALGYEMAAADGEVDAQETMYLRAIAHRLDVHIRHITTLENGFSHQEISDPEALSQVKALLDPSFFQTVELGLSQIANNLLAALPTLPSTMET
;
A
#
# COMPACT_ATOMS: atom_id res chain seq x y z
N MET A 1 11.27 7.93 -1.35
CA MET A 1 10.66 8.36 -2.62
C MET A 1 11.55 9.28 -3.45
N ASP A 2 11.49 9.20 -4.78
CA ASP A 2 12.08 10.18 -5.73
C ASP A 2 11.03 10.67 -6.76
N VAL A 3 10.51 11.87 -6.54
CA VAL A 3 9.47 12.52 -7.37
C VAL A 3 9.98 12.85 -8.78
N SER A 4 11.31 12.97 -8.97
CA SER A 4 11.90 13.31 -10.27
C SER A 4 11.70 12.22 -11.32
N LEU A 5 11.43 10.99 -10.87
CA LEU A 5 11.16 9.83 -11.71
C LEU A 5 9.80 9.87 -12.41
N LEU A 6 8.91 10.80 -12.04
CA LEU A 6 7.59 10.93 -12.66
C LEU A 6 7.67 11.47 -14.09
N ASN A 7 7.14 10.70 -15.04
CA ASN A 7 6.92 11.16 -16.40
C ASN A 7 5.67 12.08 -16.49
N PRO A 8 5.52 12.86 -17.58
CA PRO A 8 4.35 13.71 -17.77
C PRO A 8 3.01 12.95 -17.77
N GLU A 9 3.00 11.69 -18.22
CA GLU A 9 1.81 10.84 -18.21
C GLU A 9 1.33 10.55 -16.78
N ALA A 10 2.25 10.33 -15.84
CA ALA A 10 1.91 10.13 -14.44
C ALA A 10 1.33 11.40 -13.80
N VAL A 11 1.84 12.58 -14.15
CA VAL A 11 1.26 13.87 -13.70
C VAL A 11 -0.14 14.07 -14.26
N THR A 12 -0.34 13.67 -15.52
CA THR A 12 -1.67 13.72 -16.18
C THR A 12 -2.65 12.78 -15.47
N LEU A 13 -2.22 11.56 -15.17
CA LEU A 13 -3.02 10.58 -14.43
C LEU A 13 -3.36 11.08 -13.02
N LEU A 14 -2.39 11.66 -12.30
CA LEU A 14 -2.62 12.26 -10.98
C LEU A 14 -3.63 13.40 -11.04
N SER A 15 -3.55 14.26 -12.05
CA SER A 15 -4.53 15.34 -12.26
C SER A 15 -5.93 14.78 -12.50
N GLN A 16 -5.99 13.75 -13.32
CA GLN A 16 -7.19 13.00 -13.68
C GLN A 16 -7.88 12.34 -12.47
N VAL A 17 -7.12 11.68 -11.60
CA VAL A 17 -7.69 11.01 -10.42
C VAL A 17 -8.02 12.01 -9.31
N THR A 18 -7.23 13.07 -9.13
CA THR A 18 -7.49 14.07 -8.08
C THR A 18 -8.54 15.12 -8.48
N GLY A 19 -8.90 15.20 -9.77
CA GLY A 19 -9.79 16.23 -10.30
C GLY A 19 -9.18 17.64 -10.26
N ARG A 20 -7.85 17.76 -10.10
CA ARG A 20 -7.11 19.02 -10.04
C ARG A 20 -6.14 19.09 -11.20
N ASP A 21 -5.92 20.28 -11.75
CA ASP A 21 -4.86 20.50 -12.73
C ASP A 21 -3.53 20.59 -11.99
N LEU A 22 -2.81 19.47 -11.89
CA LEU A 22 -1.55 19.37 -11.15
C LEU A 22 -0.38 19.56 -12.10
N ASN A 23 0.63 20.29 -11.62
CA ASN A 23 1.96 20.31 -12.21
C ASN A 23 2.98 19.67 -11.25
N ARG A 24 4.22 19.49 -11.71
CA ARG A 24 5.28 18.83 -10.90
C ARG A 24 5.55 19.50 -9.55
N GLN A 25 5.32 20.80 -9.40
CA GLN A 25 5.55 21.55 -8.16
C GLN A 25 4.44 21.32 -7.13
N ASP A 26 3.26 20.88 -7.57
CA ASP A 26 2.13 20.55 -6.70
C ASP A 26 2.25 19.14 -6.09
N LEU A 27 3.22 18.35 -6.55
CA LEU A 27 3.38 16.95 -6.14
C LEU A 27 4.19 16.85 -4.85
N SER A 28 3.56 16.29 -3.82
CA SER A 28 4.22 15.93 -2.58
C SER A 28 4.42 14.41 -2.49
N PRO A 29 5.42 13.92 -1.72
CA PRO A 29 5.58 12.48 -1.48
C PRO A 29 4.31 11.82 -0.91
N MET A 30 3.61 12.51 -0.01
CA MET A 30 2.36 12.02 0.58
C MET A 30 1.26 11.84 -0.48
N LEU A 31 1.10 12.80 -1.40
CA LEU A 31 0.11 12.70 -2.48
C LEU A 31 0.35 11.47 -3.36
N LEU A 32 1.61 11.23 -3.72
CA LEU A 32 2.01 10.11 -4.56
C LEU A 32 1.80 8.78 -3.85
N PHE A 33 2.19 8.70 -2.59
CA PHE A 33 1.96 7.51 -1.78
C PHE A 33 0.47 7.21 -1.65
N LEU A 34 -0.36 8.22 -1.34
CA LEU A 34 -1.80 8.05 -1.24
C LEU A 34 -2.44 7.63 -2.58
N ALA A 35 -1.99 8.18 -3.70
CA ALA A 35 -2.47 7.78 -5.02
C ALA A 35 -2.17 6.31 -5.33
N ALA A 36 -0.94 5.87 -5.06
CA ALA A 36 -0.58 4.46 -5.20
C ALA A 36 -1.37 3.58 -4.22
N LEU A 37 -1.48 3.99 -2.96
CA LEU A 37 -2.21 3.27 -1.91
C LEU A 37 -3.68 3.09 -2.26
N MET A 38 -4.40 4.18 -2.53
CA MET A 38 -5.82 4.12 -2.88
C MET A 38 -6.07 3.28 -4.13
N THR A 39 -5.17 3.36 -5.10
CA THR A 39 -5.27 2.52 -6.30
C THR A 39 -5.14 1.04 -5.96
N VAL A 40 -4.15 0.66 -5.15
CA VAL A 40 -3.98 -0.75 -4.75
C VAL A 40 -5.18 -1.22 -3.92
N MET A 41 -5.56 -0.46 -2.88
CA MET A 41 -6.66 -0.85 -1.97
C MET A 41 -8.00 -0.99 -2.71
N LEU A 42 -8.35 -0.05 -3.58
CA LEU A 42 -9.60 -0.15 -4.35
C LEU A 42 -9.60 -1.36 -5.29
N GLY A 43 -8.44 -1.77 -5.81
CA GLY A 43 -8.36 -2.99 -6.59
C GLY A 43 -8.56 -4.25 -5.75
N VAL A 44 -8.06 -4.30 -4.51
CA VAL A 44 -8.35 -5.42 -3.58
C VAL A 44 -9.86 -5.53 -3.37
N ILE A 45 -10.52 -4.43 -2.98
CA ILE A 45 -11.98 -4.39 -2.71
C ILE A 45 -12.85 -4.80 -3.92
N VAL A 46 -12.35 -4.62 -5.14
CA VAL A 46 -13.17 -4.81 -6.36
C VAL A 46 -12.86 -6.12 -7.09
N ILE A 47 -11.67 -6.71 -6.89
CA ILE A 47 -11.19 -7.79 -7.77
C ILE A 47 -12.03 -9.06 -7.63
N ASP A 48 -12.43 -9.40 -6.41
CA ASP A 48 -13.22 -10.59 -6.10
C ASP A 48 -14.73 -10.42 -6.46
N ARG A 49 -15.11 -9.19 -6.83
CA ARG A 49 -16.46 -8.71 -7.18
C ARG A 49 -17.47 -8.84 -6.03
N ARG A 50 -17.01 -8.91 -4.80
CA ARG A 50 -17.87 -8.83 -3.61
C ARG A 50 -17.55 -7.53 -2.91
N ILE A 51 -18.59 -6.79 -2.57
CA ILE A 51 -18.40 -5.61 -1.74
C ILE A 51 -18.35 -6.13 -0.30
N ASP A 52 -17.15 -6.31 0.23
CA ASP A 52 -16.96 -6.67 1.63
C ASP A 52 -16.96 -5.42 2.53
N ALA A 53 -17.86 -5.41 3.52
CA ALA A 53 -17.97 -4.32 4.47
C ALA A 53 -16.76 -4.21 5.41
N ALA A 54 -16.08 -5.32 5.70
CA ALA A 54 -14.88 -5.35 6.55
C ALA A 54 -13.71 -4.66 5.85
N GLU A 55 -13.47 -4.94 4.57
CA GLU A 55 -12.42 -4.29 3.79
C GLU A 55 -12.69 -2.79 3.60
N GLN A 56 -13.94 -2.42 3.31
CA GLN A 56 -14.33 -1.00 3.24
C GLN A 56 -14.12 -0.28 4.56
N HIS A 57 -14.49 -0.91 5.68
CA HIS A 57 -14.25 -0.37 7.00
C HIS A 57 -12.74 -0.26 7.29
N ARG A 58 -11.95 -1.26 6.88
CA ARG A 58 -10.49 -1.25 7.05
C ARG A 58 -9.83 -0.13 6.27
N LEU A 59 -10.25 0.09 5.01
CA LEU A 59 -9.81 1.22 4.21
C LEU A 59 -10.16 2.55 4.89
N GLN A 60 -11.37 2.68 5.44
CA GLN A 60 -11.76 3.89 6.16
C GLN A 60 -10.88 4.14 7.39
N VAL A 61 -10.63 3.11 8.22
CA VAL A 61 -9.74 3.20 9.39
C VAL A 61 -8.32 3.59 8.96
N LEU A 62 -7.82 3.00 7.87
CA LEU A 62 -6.51 3.34 7.31
C LEU A 62 -6.47 4.83 6.91
N LEU A 63 -7.48 5.32 6.20
CA LEU A 63 -7.60 6.73 5.81
C LEU A 63 -7.67 7.68 7.01
N GLU A 64 -8.41 7.32 8.05
CA GLU A 64 -8.45 8.11 9.29
C GLU A 64 -7.07 8.17 9.95
N SER A 65 -6.30 7.08 9.93
CA SER A 65 -4.94 7.08 10.48
C SER A 65 -3.95 7.95 9.70
N PHE A 66 -4.18 8.15 8.40
CA PHE A 66 -3.38 9.04 7.54
C PHE A 66 -3.72 10.52 7.71
N VAL A 67 -5.00 10.84 7.90
CA VAL A 67 -5.51 12.18 7.57
C VAL A 67 -6.27 12.87 8.70
N THR A 68 -6.21 12.32 9.91
CA THR A 68 -6.89 12.85 11.12
C THR A 68 -6.51 14.28 11.48
N SER A 69 -5.39 14.81 10.99
CA SER A 69 -4.92 16.17 11.30
C SER A 69 -5.09 17.18 10.16
N ASP A 70 -5.32 16.73 8.91
CA ASP A 70 -5.37 17.59 7.72
C ASP A 70 -6.66 17.37 6.91
N HIS A 71 -7.69 18.16 7.21
CA HIS A 71 -8.96 18.12 6.49
C HIS A 71 -8.83 18.35 4.97
N ARG A 72 -7.81 19.08 4.50
CA ARG A 72 -7.61 19.33 3.07
C ARG A 72 -7.07 18.09 2.37
N LEU A 73 -6.13 17.41 3.00
CA LEU A 73 -5.63 16.14 2.52
C LEU A 73 -6.75 15.10 2.53
N TYR A 74 -7.65 15.11 3.52
CA TYR A 74 -8.74 14.14 3.60
C TYR A 74 -9.71 14.34 2.43
N ALA A 75 -10.13 15.58 2.19
CA ALA A 75 -10.97 15.92 1.06
C ALA A 75 -10.31 15.57 -0.28
N LEU A 76 -9.00 15.79 -0.41
CA LEU A 76 -8.26 15.41 -1.61
C LEU A 76 -8.25 13.89 -1.82
N THR A 77 -8.03 13.11 -0.76
CA THR A 77 -8.07 11.64 -0.85
C THR A 77 -9.46 11.14 -1.23
N GLN A 78 -10.53 11.75 -0.73
CA GLN A 78 -11.90 11.40 -1.12
C GLN A 78 -12.18 11.68 -2.61
N GLU A 79 -11.72 12.82 -3.14
CA GLU A 79 -11.83 13.09 -4.58
C GLU A 79 -10.97 12.14 -5.41
N MET A 80 -9.77 11.81 -4.91
CA MET A 80 -8.88 10.84 -5.52
C MET A 80 -9.50 9.44 -5.64
N ILE A 81 -10.17 8.96 -4.58
CA ILE A 81 -10.90 7.68 -4.59
C ILE A 81 -11.93 7.68 -5.72
N LYS A 82 -12.79 8.70 -5.80
CA LYS A 82 -13.80 8.80 -6.88
C LYS A 82 -13.17 8.82 -8.27
N GLY A 83 -12.05 9.53 -8.44
CA GLY A 83 -11.35 9.59 -9.71
C GLY A 83 -10.72 8.25 -10.10
N ILE A 84 -10.10 7.55 -9.14
CA ILE A 84 -9.55 6.20 -9.33
C ILE A 84 -10.66 5.22 -9.72
N GLU A 85 -11.79 5.23 -9.02
CA GLU A 85 -12.95 4.39 -9.31
C GLU A 85 -13.51 4.65 -10.70
N ARG A 86 -13.73 5.94 -11.03
CA ARG A 86 -14.27 6.34 -12.34
C ARG A 86 -13.37 5.92 -13.50
N GLN A 87 -12.06 5.96 -13.31
CA GLN A 87 -11.08 5.60 -14.34
C GLN A 87 -10.63 4.13 -14.26
N GLN A 88 -11.06 3.41 -13.23
CA GLN A 88 -10.69 2.02 -12.96
C GLN A 88 -9.18 1.79 -13.01
N VAL A 89 -8.40 2.72 -12.44
CA VAL A 89 -6.93 2.73 -12.53
C VAL A 89 -6.33 1.42 -12.02
N TYR A 90 -6.94 0.84 -11.00
CA TYR A 90 -6.56 -0.44 -10.39
C TYR A 90 -6.66 -1.64 -11.34
N LEU A 91 -7.44 -1.57 -12.42
CA LEU A 91 -7.51 -2.62 -13.44
C LEU A 91 -6.40 -2.48 -14.50
N ASN A 92 -5.65 -1.39 -14.51
CA ASN A 92 -4.58 -1.14 -15.47
C ASN A 92 -3.21 -1.19 -14.78
N PRO A 93 -2.48 -2.32 -14.87
CA PRO A 93 -1.21 -2.48 -14.16
C PRO A 93 -0.14 -1.46 -14.55
N GLN A 94 -0.19 -0.92 -15.77
CA GLN A 94 0.74 0.14 -16.19
C GLN A 94 0.46 1.44 -15.45
N GLN A 95 -0.81 1.77 -15.21
CA GLN A 95 -1.18 2.97 -14.45
C GLN A 95 -0.86 2.83 -12.96
N VAL A 96 -1.10 1.65 -12.37
CA VAL A 96 -0.65 1.34 -11.01
C VAL A 96 0.87 1.54 -10.90
N LEU A 97 1.63 0.98 -11.84
CA LEU A 97 3.08 1.12 -11.86
C LEU A 97 3.53 2.57 -12.02
N MET A 98 2.87 3.36 -12.89
CA MET A 98 3.18 4.78 -13.06
C MET A 98 3.02 5.57 -11.75
N LEU A 99 1.94 5.31 -10.99
CA LEU A 99 1.72 5.97 -9.69
C LEU A 99 2.72 5.54 -8.63
N ALA A 100 3.17 4.28 -8.66
CA ALA A 100 4.09 3.72 -7.68
C ALA A 100 5.57 3.83 -8.06
N THR A 101 5.90 4.28 -9.27
CA THR A 101 7.30 4.42 -9.76
C THR A 101 8.20 5.25 -8.83
N PRO A 102 7.73 6.35 -8.21
CA PRO A 102 8.57 7.15 -7.31
C PRO A 102 8.94 6.45 -6.00
N LEU A 103 8.24 5.38 -5.64
CA LEU A 103 8.34 4.75 -4.33
C LEU A 103 9.70 4.05 -4.15
N SER A 104 10.29 4.21 -2.98
CA SER A 104 11.45 3.44 -2.54
C SER A 104 11.10 1.96 -2.37
N GLU A 105 12.09 1.10 -2.15
CA GLU A 105 11.85 -0.31 -1.80
C GLU A 105 10.96 -0.46 -0.56
N SER A 106 11.28 0.24 0.54
CA SER A 106 10.47 0.25 1.76
C SER A 106 9.04 0.74 1.53
N GLU A 107 8.85 1.78 0.72
CA GLU A 107 7.52 2.32 0.41
C GLU A 107 6.69 1.35 -0.47
N ARG A 108 7.33 0.67 -1.43
CA ARG A 108 6.69 -0.39 -2.23
C ARG A 108 6.31 -1.58 -1.37
N LEU A 109 7.19 -2.01 -0.46
CA LEU A 109 6.88 -3.09 0.47
C LEU A 109 5.74 -2.71 1.42
N LEU A 110 5.76 -1.48 1.96
CA LEU A 110 4.70 -0.95 2.82
C LEU A 110 3.34 -0.95 2.12
N LEU A 111 3.30 -0.51 0.86
CA LEU A 111 2.10 -0.51 0.03
C LEU A 111 1.51 -1.92 -0.12
N ILE A 112 2.36 -2.93 -0.39
CA ILE A 112 1.92 -4.32 -0.53
C ILE A 112 1.52 -4.93 0.81
N ALA A 113 2.25 -4.64 1.88
CA ALA A 113 1.93 -5.10 3.24
C ALA A 113 0.55 -4.59 3.68
N LEU A 114 0.22 -3.33 3.41
CA LEU A 114 -1.11 -2.77 3.65
C LEU A 114 -2.21 -3.47 2.85
N GLY A 115 -1.91 -3.87 1.62
CA GLY A 115 -2.86 -4.64 0.80
C GLY A 115 -3.19 -6.00 1.40
N TYR A 116 -2.18 -6.75 1.82
CA TYR A 116 -2.40 -8.05 2.48
C TYR A 116 -3.07 -7.91 3.84
N GLU A 117 -2.70 -6.89 4.61
CA GLU A 117 -3.34 -6.60 5.90
C GLU A 117 -4.82 -6.27 5.73
N MET A 118 -5.16 -5.50 4.69
CA MET A 118 -6.55 -5.16 4.39
C MET A 118 -7.34 -6.34 3.87
N ALA A 119 -6.75 -7.14 2.97
CA ALA A 119 -7.40 -8.33 2.43
C ALA A 119 -7.64 -9.37 3.54
N ALA A 120 -6.79 -9.43 4.56
CA ALA A 120 -6.95 -10.30 5.72
C ALA A 120 -7.93 -9.75 6.78
N ALA A 121 -8.75 -8.73 6.46
CA ALA A 121 -9.60 -8.04 7.45
C ALA A 121 -10.65 -8.95 8.12
N ASP A 122 -11.10 -10.00 7.43
CA ASP A 122 -12.03 -11.00 7.97
C ASP A 122 -11.32 -12.27 8.50
N GLY A 123 -9.99 -12.31 8.42
CA GLY A 123 -9.13 -13.41 8.87
C GLY A 123 -8.74 -14.40 7.77
N GLU A 124 -9.28 -14.27 6.56
CA GLU A 124 -8.85 -15.01 5.37
C GLU A 124 -8.48 -14.02 4.27
N VAL A 125 -7.71 -14.45 3.26
CA VAL A 125 -7.41 -13.62 2.08
C VAL A 125 -7.96 -14.35 0.87
N ASP A 126 -8.81 -13.72 0.06
CA ASP A 126 -9.36 -14.39 -1.11
C ASP A 126 -8.26 -14.70 -2.13
N ALA A 127 -8.47 -15.77 -2.90
CA ALA A 127 -7.51 -16.17 -3.93
C ALA A 127 -7.33 -15.07 -5.00
N GLN A 128 -8.38 -14.32 -5.35
CA GLN A 128 -8.32 -13.25 -6.34
C GLN A 128 -7.56 -12.03 -5.82
N GLU A 129 -7.77 -11.65 -4.56
CA GLU A 129 -7.01 -10.59 -3.87
C GLU A 129 -5.53 -10.95 -3.78
N THR A 130 -5.23 -12.19 -3.37
CA THR A 130 -3.86 -12.72 -3.33
C THR A 130 -3.19 -12.65 -4.69
N MET A 131 -3.88 -13.10 -5.74
CA MET A 131 -3.36 -13.03 -7.12
C MET A 131 -3.14 -11.59 -7.57
N TYR A 132 -4.06 -10.68 -7.24
CA TYR A 132 -3.95 -9.26 -7.55
C TYR A 132 -2.74 -8.62 -6.87
N LEU A 133 -2.60 -8.78 -5.55
CA LEU A 133 -1.51 -8.23 -4.76
C LEU A 133 -0.16 -8.79 -5.20
N ARG A 134 -0.05 -10.11 -5.41
CA ARG A 134 1.17 -10.73 -5.93
C ARG A 134 1.54 -10.19 -7.30
N ALA A 135 0.56 -10.01 -8.19
CA ALA A 135 0.80 -9.49 -9.53
C ALA A 135 1.25 -8.01 -9.52
N ILE A 136 0.77 -7.18 -8.59
CA ILE A 136 1.26 -5.82 -8.41
C ILE A 136 2.64 -5.82 -7.80
N ALA A 137 2.86 -6.57 -6.71
CA ALA A 137 4.14 -6.65 -6.02
C ALA A 137 5.27 -7.07 -6.97
N HIS A 138 5.04 -8.03 -7.86
CA HIS A 138 5.98 -8.40 -8.91
C HIS A 138 6.31 -7.26 -9.88
N ARG A 139 5.31 -6.48 -10.30
CA ARG A 139 5.54 -5.33 -11.19
C ARG A 139 6.27 -4.18 -10.49
N LEU A 140 6.09 -4.08 -9.18
CA LEU A 140 6.82 -3.16 -8.32
C LEU A 140 8.20 -3.70 -7.94
N ASP A 141 8.63 -4.85 -8.46
CA ASP A 141 9.94 -5.46 -8.17
C ASP A 141 10.14 -5.72 -6.66
N VAL A 142 9.06 -6.09 -5.95
CA VAL A 142 9.15 -6.57 -4.57
C VAL A 142 9.67 -8.00 -4.59
N HIS A 143 10.66 -8.30 -3.76
CA HIS A 143 11.31 -9.60 -3.75
C HIS A 143 10.31 -10.73 -3.40
N ILE A 144 10.32 -11.83 -4.16
CA ILE A 144 9.33 -12.92 -4.02
C ILE A 144 9.29 -13.54 -2.62
N ARG A 145 10.45 -13.65 -1.94
CA ARG A 145 10.52 -14.11 -0.55
C ARG A 145 9.73 -13.18 0.39
N HIS A 146 9.81 -11.86 0.18
CA HIS A 146 9.07 -10.89 0.99
C HIS A 146 7.57 -10.96 0.71
N ILE A 147 7.17 -11.13 -0.55
CA ILE A 147 5.75 -11.33 -0.92
C ILE A 147 5.19 -12.55 -0.19
N THR A 148 5.90 -13.68 -0.25
CA THR A 148 5.49 -14.94 0.41
C THR A 148 5.41 -14.78 1.93
N THR A 149 6.37 -14.06 2.53
CA THR A 149 6.35 -13.75 3.96
C THR A 149 5.13 -12.92 4.37
N LEU A 150 4.77 -11.88 3.59
CA LEU A 150 3.61 -11.04 3.88
C LEU A 150 2.31 -11.85 3.77
N GLU A 151 2.16 -12.61 2.69
CA GLU A 151 1.00 -13.47 2.45
C GLU A 151 0.77 -14.46 3.59
N ASN A 152 1.81 -15.21 3.96
CA ASN A 152 1.72 -16.16 5.07
C ASN A 152 1.49 -15.46 6.41
N GLY A 153 2.17 -14.33 6.63
CA GLY A 153 2.09 -13.57 7.88
C GLY A 153 0.69 -13.05 8.19
N PHE A 154 0.00 -12.48 7.20
CA PHE A 154 -1.36 -11.95 7.38
C PHE A 154 -2.44 -13.03 7.28
N SER A 155 -2.17 -14.15 6.58
CA SER A 155 -3.06 -15.32 6.55
C SER A 155 -2.88 -16.27 7.74
N HIS A 156 -2.08 -15.89 8.75
CA HIS A 156 -1.74 -16.73 9.92
C HIS A 156 -1.18 -18.12 9.57
N GLN A 157 -0.53 -18.23 8.41
CA GLN A 157 0.15 -19.44 7.97
C GLN A 157 1.59 -19.47 8.52
N GLU A 158 2.17 -20.66 8.56
CA GLU A 158 3.56 -20.82 9.01
C GLU A 158 4.53 -20.06 8.09
N ILE A 159 5.42 -19.27 8.71
CA ILE A 159 6.51 -18.60 7.99
C ILE A 159 7.72 -19.53 8.02
N SER A 160 7.99 -20.19 6.90
CA SER A 160 9.11 -21.13 6.77
C SER A 160 10.47 -20.46 6.57
N ASP A 161 10.51 -19.14 6.37
CA ASP A 161 11.73 -18.38 6.07
C ASP A 161 11.94 -17.22 7.06
N PRO A 162 12.62 -17.47 8.19
CA PRO A 162 12.89 -16.46 9.21
C PRO A 162 13.77 -15.31 8.72
N GLU A 163 14.65 -15.55 7.74
CA GLU A 163 15.52 -14.52 7.19
C GLU A 163 14.69 -13.52 6.36
N ALA A 164 13.77 -14.02 5.51
CA ALA A 164 12.86 -13.17 4.77
C ALA A 164 11.97 -12.34 5.70
N LEU A 165 11.49 -12.92 6.81
CA LEU A 165 10.75 -12.18 7.84
C LEU A 165 11.59 -11.07 8.49
N SER A 166 12.85 -11.34 8.81
CA SER A 166 13.77 -10.33 9.33
C SER A 166 13.98 -9.18 8.34
N GLN A 167 14.17 -9.49 7.06
CA GLN A 167 14.33 -8.48 6.00
C GLN A 167 13.06 -7.65 5.81
N VAL A 168 11.87 -8.28 5.80
CA VAL A 168 10.59 -7.56 5.75
C VAL A 168 10.47 -6.59 6.92
N LYS A 169 10.77 -7.05 8.14
CA LYS A 169 10.72 -6.19 9.34
C LYS A 169 11.70 -5.04 9.27
N ALA A 170 12.91 -5.27 8.76
CA ALA A 170 13.90 -4.22 8.56
C ALA A 170 13.45 -3.19 7.52
N LEU A 171 12.89 -3.64 6.38
CA LEU A 171 12.40 -2.74 5.32
C LEU A 171 11.17 -1.93 5.75
N LEU A 172 10.37 -2.48 6.67
CA LEU A 172 9.23 -1.80 7.30
C LEU A 172 9.62 -1.04 8.58
N ASP A 173 10.91 -0.83 8.85
CA ASP A 173 11.34 -0.03 9.99
C ASP A 173 10.74 1.39 9.90
N PRO A 174 10.04 1.88 10.95
CA PRO A 174 9.39 3.19 10.95
C PRO A 174 10.30 4.37 10.62
N SER A 175 11.61 4.23 10.86
CA SER A 175 12.62 5.25 10.58
C SER A 175 12.74 5.59 9.10
N PHE A 176 12.45 4.64 8.19
CA PHE A 176 12.43 4.89 6.75
C PHE A 176 11.30 5.81 6.30
N PHE A 177 10.29 6.01 7.15
CA PHE A 177 9.07 6.75 6.81
C PHE A 177 8.96 8.09 7.55
N GLN A 178 9.95 8.47 8.37
CA GLN A 178 9.89 9.71 9.16
C GLN A 178 9.87 11.00 8.31
N THR A 179 10.38 10.91 7.08
CA THR A 179 10.49 12.06 6.16
C THR A 179 9.22 12.32 5.37
N VAL A 180 8.32 11.34 5.28
CA VAL A 180 6.99 11.49 4.70
C VAL A 180 6.04 11.74 5.87
N GLU A 181 5.31 12.85 5.82
CA GLU A 181 4.56 13.44 6.95
C GLU A 181 3.92 12.43 7.92
N LEU A 182 3.95 12.80 9.21
CA LEU A 182 3.39 12.10 10.38
C LEU A 182 2.17 11.21 10.04
N GLY A 183 2.43 9.93 9.80
CA GLY A 183 1.38 8.94 9.51
C GLY A 183 1.98 7.59 9.10
N LEU A 184 2.89 7.59 8.13
CA LEU A 184 3.50 6.35 7.62
C LEU A 184 4.32 5.60 8.67
N SER A 185 5.10 6.29 9.50
CA SER A 185 5.84 5.65 10.59
C SER A 185 4.94 4.95 11.61
N GLN A 186 3.76 5.51 11.91
CA GLN A 186 2.80 4.87 12.82
C GLN A 186 2.16 3.65 12.18
N ILE A 187 1.85 3.73 10.90
CA ILE A 187 1.27 2.61 10.13
C ILE A 187 2.28 1.46 10.02
N ALA A 188 3.54 1.77 9.72
CA ALA A 188 4.61 0.78 9.71
C ALA A 188 4.76 0.10 11.08
N ASN A 189 4.70 0.85 12.19
CA ASN A 189 4.68 0.29 13.54
C ASN A 189 3.49 -0.67 13.76
N ASN A 190 2.29 -0.27 13.35
CA ASN A 190 1.09 -1.09 13.50
C ASN A 190 1.18 -2.38 12.68
N LEU A 191 1.70 -2.32 11.45
CA LEU A 191 1.94 -3.49 10.60
C LEU A 191 2.98 -4.43 11.20
N LEU A 192 4.09 -3.89 11.72
CA LEU A 192 5.11 -4.70 12.40
C LEU A 192 4.55 -5.45 13.61
N ALA A 193 3.61 -4.83 14.34
CA ALA A 193 2.92 -5.46 15.46
C ALA A 193 1.93 -6.55 15.04
N ALA A 194 1.38 -6.46 13.82
CA ALA A 194 0.48 -7.46 13.25
C ALA A 194 1.23 -8.66 12.63
N LEU A 195 2.49 -8.48 12.22
CA LEU A 195 3.32 -9.56 11.69
C LEU A 195 3.76 -10.55 12.78
N PRO A 196 3.92 -11.85 12.46
CA PRO A 196 4.38 -12.84 13.43
C PRO A 196 5.72 -12.47 14.07
N THR A 197 5.89 -12.80 15.35
CA THR A 197 7.18 -12.67 16.02
C THR A 197 8.14 -13.75 15.52
N LEU A 198 9.42 -13.40 15.38
CA LEU A 198 10.44 -14.44 15.20
C LEU A 198 10.45 -15.24 16.50
N PRO A 199 10.50 -16.59 16.45
CA PRO A 199 10.75 -17.35 17.66
C PRO A 199 12.06 -16.84 18.25
N SER A 200 12.02 -16.36 19.50
CA SER A 200 13.23 -16.05 20.24
C SER A 200 14.10 -17.29 20.16
N THR A 201 15.24 -17.19 19.47
CA THR A 201 16.23 -18.27 19.42
C THR A 201 16.39 -18.78 20.84
N MET A 202 16.06 -20.05 21.08
CA MET A 202 16.44 -20.70 22.32
C MET A 202 17.96 -20.63 22.38
N GLU A 203 18.47 -19.71 23.19
CA GLU A 203 19.84 -19.75 23.68
C GLU A 203 19.98 -21.09 24.43
N THR A 204 20.55 -22.06 23.74
CA THR A 204 21.08 -23.30 24.33
C THR A 204 22.44 -23.05 24.94
#